data_AF-A0A1H2EK14-F1
#
_entry.id   AF-A0A1H2EK14-F1
#
_cell.length_a   1.000
_cell.length_b   1.000
_cell.length_c   1.000
_cell.angle_alpha   90.00
_cell.angle_beta   90.00
_cell.angle_gamma   90.00
#
_symmetry.space_group_name_H-M   'P 1'
#
loop_
_entity.id
_entity.type
_entity.pdbx_description
1 polymer ?
#
loop_
_entity_poly.entity_id
_entity_poly.type
_entity_poly.pdbx_seq_one_letter_code
_entity_poly.pdbx_strand_id
1 'polypeptide(L)' 'MALLSVIRRWHFRDQLSIREISRRTGLSRNTVRKYLSYSPILGQDLA' A
#
# COMPACT_ATOMS: atom_id res chain seq x y z
N MET A 1 2.37 -5.95 10.95
CA MET A 1 2.13 -4.70 10.19
C MET A 1 3.41 -4.13 9.55
N ALA A 2 4.19 -4.92 8.79
CA ALA A 2 5.47 -4.46 8.23
C ALA A 2 5.35 -3.93 6.78
N LEU A 3 4.56 -4.61 5.94
CA LEU A 3 4.47 -4.31 4.51
C LEU A 3 3.77 -2.99 4.20
N LEU A 4 2.68 -2.66 4.92
CA LEU A 4 1.93 -1.43 4.73
C LEU A 4 2.78 -0.19 5.00
N SER A 5 3.58 -0.25 6.08
CA SER A 5 4.48 0.83 6.50
C SER A 5 5.59 1.08 5.47
N VAL A 6 6.12 0.01 4.86
CA VAL A 6 7.11 0.13 3.77
C VAL A 6 6.49 0.74 2.51
N ILE A 7 5.31 0.27 2.08
CA ILE A 7 4.60 0.82 0.91
C ILE A 7 4.30 2.31 1.09
N ARG A 8 3.83 2.70 2.28
CA ARG A 8 3.56 4.11 2.59
C ARG A 8 4.84 4.94 2.59
N ARG A 9 5.93 4.45 3.19
CA ARG A 9 7.22 5.16 3.16
C ARG A 9 7.71 5.39 1.75
N TRP A 10 7.67 4.36 0.91
CA TRP A 10 8.07 4.46 -0.51
C TRP A 10 7.23 5.47 -1.28
N HIS A 11 5.92 5.51 -1.05
CA HIS A 11 5.03 6.45 -1.76
C HIS A 11 5.13 7.88 -1.22
N PHE A 12 5.19 8.07 0.10
CA PHE A 12 5.15 9.41 0.71
C PHE A 12 6.53 10.06 0.89
N ARG A 13 7.57 9.29 1.24
CA ARG A 13 8.94 9.82 1.36
C ARG A 13 9.70 9.74 0.06
N ASP A 14 9.76 8.55 -0.51
CA ASP A 14 10.61 8.29 -1.68
C ASP A 14 9.90 8.66 -3.00
N GLN A 15 8.64 9.13 -2.92
CA GLN A 15 7.77 9.50 -4.04
C GLN A 15 7.71 8.46 -5.16
N LEU A 16 7.87 7.18 -4.81
CA LEU A 16 7.84 6.10 -5.77
C LEU A 16 6.42 5.93 -6.32
N SER A 17 6.33 5.79 -7.64
CA SER A 17 5.04 5.56 -8.29
C SER A 17 4.44 4.21 -7.87
N ILE A 18 3.11 4.13 -7.86
CA ILE A 18 2.36 2.88 -7.56
C ILE A 18 2.81 1.73 -8.47
N ARG A 19 3.22 2.03 -9.71
CA ARG A 19 3.74 1.03 -10.67
C ARG A 19 5.06 0.44 -10.20
N GLU A 20 5.97 1.28 -9.72
CA GLU A 20 7.28 0.85 -9.23
C GLU A 20 7.15 0.05 -7.94
N ILE A 21 6.28 0.48 -7.03
CA ILE A 21 5.96 -0.24 -5.81
C ILE A 21 5.35 -1.61 -6.13
N SER A 22 4.42 -1.67 -7.08
CA SER A 22 3.80 -2.92 -7.57
C SER A 22 4.84 -3.88 -8.14
N ARG A 23 5.79 -3.38 -8.93
CA ARG A 23 6.86 -4.20 -9.53
C ARG A 23 7.82 -4.76 -8.48
N ARG A 24 8.17 -3.98 -7.46
CA ARG A 24 9.06 -4.40 -6.36
C ARG A 24 8.42 -5.38 -5.38
N THR A 25 7.12 -5.19 -5.10
CA THR A 25 6.40 -6.00 -4.11
C THR A 25 5.71 -7.22 -4.71
N GLY A 26 5.57 -7.29 -6.04
CA GLY A 26 4.78 -8.33 -6.71
C GLY A 26 3.26 -8.17 -6.50
N LEU A 27 2.82 -7.10 -5.83
CA LEU A 27 1.41 -6.85 -5.57
C LEU A 27 0.74 -6.22 -6.78
N SER A 28 -0.55 -6.49 -6.94
CA SER A 28 -1.36 -5.78 -7.93
C SER A 28 -1.40 -4.28 -7.62
N ARG A 29 -1.43 -3.44 -8.66
CA ARG A 29 -1.60 -1.99 -8.51
C ARG A 29 -2.85 -1.61 -7.72
N ASN A 30 -3.92 -2.43 -7.82
CA ASN A 30 -5.15 -2.22 -7.06
C ASN A 30 -4.95 -2.48 -5.56
N THR A 31 -4.17 -3.49 -5.22
CA THR A 31 -3.79 -3.80 -3.83
C THR A 31 -2.94 -2.67 -3.24
N VAL A 32 -1.93 -2.20 -3.98
CA VAL A 32 -1.10 -1.05 -3.55
C VAL A 32 -1.97 0.19 -3.37
N ARG A 33 -2.88 0.49 -4.31
CA ARG A 33 -3.82 1.62 -4.18
C ARG A 33 -4.73 1.46 -2.97
N LYS A 34 -5.29 0.26 -2.74
CA LYS A 34 -6.08 -0.02 -1.52
C LYS A 34 -5.24 0.28 -0.28
N TYR A 35 -4.01 -0.21 -0.17
CA TYR A 35 -3.16 0.03 0.99
C TYR A 35 -2.74 1.49 1.21
N LEU A 36 -2.65 2.29 0.14
CA LEU A 36 -2.41 3.73 0.23
C LEU A 36 -3.68 4.51 0.58
N SER A 37 -4.84 4.09 0.07
CA SER A 37 -6.15 4.68 0.35
C SER A 37 -6.77 4.22 1.66
N TYR A 38 -6.32 3.09 2.20
CA TYR A 38 -6.78 2.53 3.47
C TYR A 38 -6.16 3.32 4.62
N SER A 39 -6.57 4.58 4.75
CA SER A 39 -6.89 5.13 6.06
C SER A 39 -7.87 4.14 6.70
N PRO A 40 -7.70 3.72 7.97
CA PRO A 40 -8.54 2.68 8.55
C PRO A 40 -9.99 3.17 8.57
N ILE A 41 -10.73 2.81 7.53
CA ILE A 41 -12.18 2.87 7.55
C ILE A 41 -12.55 1.63 8.35
N LEU A 42 -12.89 1.86 9.62
CA LEU A 42 -13.44 0.89 10.57
C LEU A 42 -14.29 -0.16 9.82
N GLY A 43 -13.85 -1.42 9.79
CA GLY A 43 -14.69 -2.54 9.35
C GLY A 43 -14.18 -3.48 8.25
N GLN A 44 -12.90 -3.89 8.25
CA GLN A 44 -12.49 -5.10 7.50
C GLN A 44 -11.68 -6.08 8.35
N ASP A 45 -12.16 -6.33 9.58
CA ASP A 45 -11.75 -7.44 10.44
C ASP A 45 -12.99 -8.01 11.18
N LEU A 46 -14.05 -8.33 10.42
CA LEU A 46 -15.11 -9.23 10.87
C LEU A 46 -15.33 -10.30 9.79
N ALA A 47 -14.40 -11.24 9.74
CA ALA A 47 -14.59 -12.56 9.16
C ALA A 47 -13.77 -13.56 9.98
#